data_AF-C7GI76-F1
#
_entry.id   AF-C7GI76-F1
#
_cell.length_a   1.000
_cell.length_b   1.000
_cell.length_c   1.000
_cell.angle_alpha   90.00
_cell.angle_beta   90.00
_cell.angle_gamma   90.00
#
_symmetry.space_group_name_H-M   'P 1'
#
loop_
_entity.id
_entity.type
_entity.pdbx_description
1 polymer ?
#
loop_
_entity_poly.entity_id
_entity_poly.type
_entity_poly.pdbx_seq_one_letter_code
_entity_poly.pdbx_strand_id
1 'polypeptide(L)' 'MNTLILTGELWTYLADLNEQAQERLDTIMEQMKTAEGVTEELKRTHQMEWVQRCNNIHNRAEEIVLHEMIYS' A
#
# COMPACT_ATOMS: atom_id res chain seq x y z
N MET A 1 14.88 -22.20 25.22
CA MET A 1 13.48 -21.82 25.54
C MET A 1 13.19 -20.33 25.37
N ASN A 2 14.17 -19.43 25.35
CA ASN A 2 13.93 -17.99 25.15
C ASN A 2 13.84 -17.58 23.66
N THR A 3 14.46 -18.34 22.75
CA THR A 3 14.49 -18.00 21.31
C THR A 3 13.11 -18.01 20.67
N LEU A 4 12.24 -18.99 20.97
CA LEU A 4 10.89 -19.06 20.39
C LEU A 4 9.98 -17.90 20.81
N ILE A 5 10.11 -17.42 22.04
CA ILE A 5 9.34 -16.28 22.55
C ILE A 5 9.84 -14.99 21.88
N LEU A 6 11.16 -14.80 21.83
CA LEU A 6 11.78 -13.66 21.16
C LEU A 6 11.49 -13.64 19.64
N THR A 7 11.47 -14.81 18.99
CA THR A 7 11.14 -14.90 17.56
C THR A 7 9.64 -14.66 17.32
N GLY A 8 8.77 -15.15 18.22
CA GLY A 8 7.33 -14.89 18.16
C GLY A 8 6.98 -13.42 18.35
N GLU A 9 7.58 -12.75 19.33
CA GLU A 9 7.41 -11.31 19.56
C GLU A 9 7.96 -10.47 18.40
N LEU A 10 9.11 -10.85 17.83
CA LEU A 10 9.67 -10.20 16.65
C LEU A 10 8.77 -10.39 15.42
N TRP A 11 8.21 -11.59 15.23
CA TRP A 11 7.26 -11.85 14.15
C TRP A 11 5.98 -11.04 14.31
N THR A 12 5.45 -10.95 15.53
CA THR A 12 4.27 -10.11 15.81
C THR A 12 4.56 -8.65 15.54
N TYR A 13 5.71 -8.13 15.97
CA TYR A 13 6.10 -6.75 15.70
C TYR A 13 6.30 -6.47 14.21
N LEU A 14 6.95 -7.38 13.47
CA LEU A 14 7.10 -7.27 12.02
C LEU A 14 5.74 -7.37 11.31
N ALA A 15 4.84 -8.23 11.76
CA ALA A 15 3.50 -8.36 11.19
C ALA A 15 2.65 -7.11 11.44
N ASP A 16 2.70 -6.55 12.66
CA ASP A 16 2.02 -5.31 13.04
C ASP A 16 2.57 -4.11 12.23
N LEU A 17 3.89 -3.99 12.10
CA LEU A 17 4.52 -2.96 11.28
C LEU A 17 4.16 -3.12 9.79
N ASN A 18 4.12 -4.36 9.29
CA ASN A 18 3.72 -4.64 7.93
C ASN A 18 2.24 -4.34 7.71
N GLU A 19 1.37 -4.64 8.66
CA GLU A 19 -0.06 -4.30 8.63
C GLU A 19 -0.25 -2.78 8.60
N GLN A 20 0.45 -2.04 9.47
CA GLN A 20 0.42 -0.56 9.46
C GLN A 20 0.92 0.02 8.14
N ALA A 21 2.02 -0.51 7.58
CA ALA A 21 2.53 -0.08 6.29
C ALA A 21 1.51 -0.37 5.17
N GLN A 22 0.89 -1.55 5.19
CA GLN A 22 -0.13 -1.95 4.21
C GLN A 22 -1.38 -1.10 4.30
N GLU A 23 -1.86 -0.79 5.52
CA GLU A 23 -3.05 0.04 5.75
C GLU A 23 -2.82 1.49 5.28
N ARG A 24 -1.62 2.04 5.50
CA ARG A 24 -1.24 3.34 4.92
C ARG A 24 -1.20 3.29 3.39
N LEU A 25 -0.62 2.25 2.81
CA LEU A 25 -0.55 2.08 1.37
C LEU A 25 -1.95 1.98 0.75
N ASP A 26 -2.85 1.23 1.39
CA ASP A 26 -4.24 1.09 0.97
C ASP A 26 -5.01 2.41 1.08
N THR A 27 -4.83 3.14 2.18
CA THR A 27 -5.41 4.48 2.38
C THR A 27 -4.95 5.47 1.30
N ILE A 28 -3.65 5.50 1.01
CA ILE A 28 -3.07 6.38 -0.04
C ILE A 28 -3.59 5.97 -1.42
N MET A 29 -3.66 4.66 -1.71
CA MET A 29 -4.23 4.16 -2.96
C MET A 29 -5.71 4.50 -3.10
N GLU A 30 -6.50 4.40 -2.04
CA GLU A 30 -7.93 4.75 -2.06
C GLU A 30 -8.12 6.25 -2.29
N GLN A 31 -7.40 7.11 -1.56
CA GLN A 31 -7.44 8.56 -1.76
C GLN A 31 -7.04 8.96 -3.19
N MET A 32 -6.00 8.32 -3.76
CA MET A 32 -5.59 8.58 -5.13
C MET A 32 -6.58 8.05 -6.17
N LYS A 33 -7.20 6.88 -5.95
CA LYS A 33 -8.28 6.37 -6.81
C LYS A 33 -9.47 7.31 -6.82
N THR A 34 -9.85 7.85 -5.66
CA THR A 34 -10.91 8.86 -5.55
C THR A 34 -10.50 10.16 -6.25
N ALA A 35 -9.26 10.61 -6.08
CA ALA A 35 -8.76 11.84 -6.70
C ALA A 35 -8.66 11.75 -8.25
N GLU A 36 -8.24 10.61 -8.79
CA GLU A 36 -8.17 10.37 -10.24
C GLU A 36 -9.50 9.90 -10.84
N GLY A 37 -10.55 9.71 -10.03
CA GLY A 37 -11.86 9.27 -10.51
C GLY A 37 -11.82 7.86 -11.12
N VAL A 38 -10.92 7.00 -10.64
CA VAL A 38 -10.75 5.61 -11.07
C VAL A 38 -11.91 4.78 -10.50
N THR A 39 -13.10 4.96 -11.09
CA THR A 39 -14.33 4.31 -10.67
C THR A 39 -14.52 2.97 -11.35
N GLU A 40 -15.41 2.14 -10.80
CA GLU A 40 -15.78 0.86 -11.42
C GLU A 40 -16.37 1.03 -12.83
N GLU A 41 -16.91 2.21 -13.15
CA GLU A 41 -17.36 2.54 -14.49
C GLU A 41 -16.19 2.69 -15.47
N LEU A 42 -15.08 3.32 -15.05
CA LEU A 42 -13.83 3.37 -15.81
C LEU A 42 -13.24 1.96 -15.98
N LYS A 43 -13.30 1.12 -14.94
CA LYS A 43 -12.88 -0.29 -15.01
C LYS A 43 -13.67 -1.07 -16.06
N ARG A 44 -14.97 -0.76 -16.20
CA ARG A 44 -15.89 -1.43 -17.13
C ARG A 44 -15.77 -0.92 -18.57
N THR A 45 -15.53 0.38 -18.76
CA THR A 45 -15.43 1.01 -20.09
C THR A 45 -14.02 1.01 -20.66
N HIS A 46 -13.00 1.21 -19.82
CA HIS A 46 -11.61 1.37 -20.21
C HIS A 46 -10.66 0.60 -19.27
N GLN A 47 -10.73 -0.73 -19.29
CA GLN A 47 -9.93 -1.59 -18.42
C GLN A 47 -8.41 -1.36 -18.57
N MET A 48 -7.90 -1.14 -19.80
CA MET A 48 -6.47 -0.83 -19.99
C MET A 48 -6.07 0.52 -19.38
N GLU A 49 -6.91 1.55 -19.51
CA GLU A 49 -6.65 2.85 -18.90
C GLU A 49 -6.75 2.77 -17.37
N TRP A 50 -7.69 1.98 -16.85
CA TRP A 50 -7.82 1.69 -15.43
C TRP A 50 -6.57 1.01 -14.87
N VAL A 51 -6.04 0.00 -15.57
CA VAL A 51 -4.77 -0.65 -15.17
C VAL A 51 -3.62 0.34 -15.23
N GLN A 52 -3.54 1.18 -16.25
CA GLN A 52 -2.49 2.18 -16.39
C GLN A 52 -2.54 3.23 -15.26
N ARG A 53 -3.73 3.74 -14.91
CA ARG A 53 -3.93 4.64 -13.77
C ARG A 53 -3.64 3.97 -12.44
N CYS A 54 -4.13 2.75 -12.22
CA CYS A 54 -3.79 1.97 -11.03
C CYS A 54 -2.27 1.77 -10.90
N ASN A 55 -1.56 1.50 -11.99
CA ASN A 55 -0.10 1.37 -11.97
C ASN A 55 0.59 2.70 -11.64
N ASN A 56 0.09 3.81 -12.18
CA ASN A 56 0.64 5.13 -11.88
C ASN A 56 0.44 5.49 -10.39
N ILE A 57 -0.78 5.28 -9.89
CA ILE A 57 -1.14 5.45 -8.48
C ILE A 57 -0.27 4.56 -7.58
N HIS A 58 -0.11 3.29 -7.94
CA HIS A 58 0.71 2.35 -7.16
C HIS A 58 2.16 2.82 -7.10
N ASN A 59 2.75 3.18 -8.24
CA ASN A 59 4.12 3.67 -8.31
C ASN A 59 4.31 4.96 -7.47
N ARG A 60 3.34 5.89 -7.52
CA ARG A 60 3.35 7.08 -6.66
C ARG A 60 3.20 6.76 -5.19
N ALA A 61 2.34 5.81 -4.84
CA ALA A 61 2.15 5.37 -3.45
C ALA A 61 3.42 4.70 -2.91
N GLU A 62 4.04 3.84 -3.72
CA GLU A 62 5.34 3.24 -3.41
C GLU A 62 6.41 4.30 -3.22
N GLU A 63 6.52 5.30 -4.11
CA GLU A 63 7.49 6.39 -3.94
C GLU A 63 7.25 7.18 -2.64
N ILE A 64 6.00 7.47 -2.30
CA ILE A 64 5.66 8.17 -1.05
C ILE A 64 6.08 7.35 0.16
N VAL A 65 5.72 6.07 0.19
CA VAL A 65 6.05 5.17 1.30
C VAL A 65 7.56 4.93 1.41
N LEU A 66 8.25 4.76 0.29
CA LEU A 66 9.70 4.60 0.24
C LEU A 66 10.41 5.87 0.73
N HIS A 67 9.90 7.03 0.32
CA HIS A 67 10.40 8.32 0.81
C HIS A 67 10.13 8.48 2.31
N GLU A 68 8.94 8.12 2.81
CA GLU A 68 8.63 8.12 4.25
C GLU A 68 9.56 7.19 5.02
N MET A 69 9.84 5.97 4.53
CA MET A 69 10.74 5.03 5.22
C MET A 69 12.22 5.45 5.17
N ILE A 70 12.69 6.04 4.07
CA ILE A 70 14.10 6.44 3.91
C ILE A 70 14.41 7.75 4.65
N TYR A 71 13.45 8.68 4.72
CA TYR A 71 13.62 9.96 5.41
C TYR A 71 13.15 9.95 6.88
N SER A 72 12.68 8.80 7.40
CA SER A 72 12.30 8.63 8.81
C SER A 72 13.43 8.11 9.69
#